data_AF-A0A9Q8A0P9-F1
#
_entry.id   AF-A0A9Q8A0P9-F1
#
_cell.length_a   1.000
_cell.length_b   1.000
_cell.length_c   1.000
_cell.angle_alpha   90.00
_cell.angle_beta   90.00
_cell.angle_gamma   90.00
#
_symmetry.space_group_name_H-M   'P 1'
#
loop_
_entity.id
_entity.type
_entity.pdbx_description
1 polymer ?
#
loop_
_entity_poly.entity_id
_entity_poly.type
_entity_poly.pdbx_seq_one_letter_code
_entity_poly.pdbx_strand_id
1 'polypeptide(L)'
;MKTKLLLALIAGSTFCINIAEANIPLRADGSPAAGQTPTQFIQLKNECPECVMVATDVVKMRSDSCKQQASIDSTILQDPVYAYLNSIRLVVAGNGGYASPIYTSARQVVASNINCSDANDWVARSKTVMDNTFKTP
;
A
#
# COMPACT_ATOMS: atom_id res chain seq x y z
N MET A 1 46.13 -27.87 14.35
CA MET A 1 44.86 -27.74 13.60
C MET A 1 43.84 -27.04 14.48
N LYS A 2 43.29 -25.90 14.00
CA LYS A 2 41.88 -25.44 14.03
C LYS A 2 41.08 -25.51 15.35
N THR A 3 40.30 -24.55 15.83
CA THR A 3 39.92 -23.16 15.52
C THR A 3 39.17 -22.67 16.77
N LYS A 4 39.30 -21.39 17.14
CA LYS A 4 38.58 -20.73 18.24
C LYS A 4 37.06 -20.70 17.99
N LEU A 5 36.25 -20.86 19.02
CA LEU A 5 34.86 -20.37 19.02
C LEU A 5 34.60 -19.63 20.35
N LEU A 6 34.65 -18.29 20.29
CA LEU A 6 34.15 -17.43 21.34
C LEU A 6 32.62 -17.37 21.23
N LEU A 7 31.92 -17.73 22.31
CA LEU A 7 30.52 -17.35 22.50
C LEU A 7 30.47 -15.85 22.84
N ALA A 8 29.95 -15.05 21.94
CA ALA A 8 29.50 -13.70 22.22
C ALA A 8 28.04 -13.76 22.66
N LEU A 9 27.79 -13.70 23.97
CA LEU A 9 26.50 -13.25 24.49
C LEU A 9 26.54 -11.73 24.57
N ILE A 10 25.98 -11.08 23.55
CA ILE A 10 25.77 -9.64 23.56
C ILE A 10 24.57 -9.38 24.49
N ALA A 11 24.90 -8.72 25.59
CA ALA A 11 23.99 -8.15 26.55
C ALA A 11 23.01 -7.16 25.89
N GLY A 12 21.89 -6.94 26.58
CA GLY A 12 20.74 -6.17 26.13
C GLY A 12 21.08 -4.87 25.41
N SER A 13 20.59 -4.78 24.19
CA SER A 13 20.21 -3.52 23.58
C SER A 13 18.69 -3.48 23.60
N THR A 14 18.15 -2.69 24.51
CA THR A 14 16.88 -1.99 24.32
C THR A 14 16.95 -1.30 22.97
N PHE A 15 16.47 -1.98 21.92
CA PHE A 15 16.12 -1.32 20.69
C PHE A 15 14.91 -0.46 21.02
N CYS A 16 15.19 0.80 21.35
CA CYS A 16 14.27 1.88 21.07
C CYS A 16 13.96 1.74 19.58
N ILE A 17 12.81 1.12 19.28
CA ILE A 17 12.21 1.17 17.97
C ILE A 17 11.86 2.64 17.80
N ASN A 18 12.81 3.43 17.29
CA ASN A 18 12.50 4.65 16.60
C ASN A 18 11.71 4.18 15.38
N ILE A 19 10.40 4.05 15.56
CA ILE A 19 9.45 4.12 14.47
C ILE A 19 9.63 5.54 13.96
N ALA A 20 10.66 5.75 13.14
CA ALA A 20 10.61 6.78 12.14
C ALA A 20 9.48 6.32 11.23
N GLU A 21 8.26 6.69 11.62
CA GLU A 21 7.13 6.78 10.72
C GLU A 21 7.69 7.44 9.47
N ALA A 22 7.85 6.66 8.40
CA ALA A 22 7.95 7.22 7.07
C ALA A 22 6.57 7.84 6.80
N ASN A 23 6.33 8.99 7.41
CA ASN A 23 5.22 9.87 7.12
C ASN A 23 5.51 10.40 5.72
N ILE A 24 5.07 9.63 4.73
CA ILE A 24 5.10 10.06 3.34
C ILE A 24 4.16 11.27 3.29
N PRO A 25 4.67 12.48 3.01
CA PRO A 25 3.79 13.62 2.83
C PRO A 25 3.03 13.40 1.53
N LEU A 26 1.82 12.88 1.65
CA LEU A 26 0.86 12.81 0.58
C LEU A 26 0.20 14.19 0.48
N ARG A 27 -0.09 14.63 -0.75
CA ARG A 27 -1.04 15.72 -0.95
C ARG A 27 -2.40 15.29 -0.37
N ALA A 28 -3.30 16.24 -0.14
CA ALA A 28 -4.64 15.95 0.38
C ALA A 28 -5.46 15.00 -0.52
N ASP A 29 -5.05 14.81 -1.78
CA ASP A 29 -5.63 13.88 -2.75
C ASP A 29 -4.96 12.49 -2.77
N GLY A 30 -3.98 12.23 -1.90
CA GLY A 30 -3.25 10.96 -1.81
C GLY A 30 -2.10 10.82 -2.82
N SER A 31 -1.82 11.83 -3.65
CA SER A 31 -0.68 11.80 -4.58
C SER A 31 0.66 12.14 -3.90
N PRO A 32 1.79 11.65 -4.43
CA PRO A 32 3.11 12.02 -3.91
C PRO A 32 3.38 13.53 -4.01
N ALA A 33 3.84 14.17 -2.93
CA ALA A 33 4.34 15.54 -3.02
C ALA A 33 5.56 15.62 -3.97
N ALA A 34 5.63 16.67 -4.80
CA ALA A 34 6.70 16.86 -5.77
C ALA A 34 8.09 16.87 -5.09
N GLY A 35 9.09 16.20 -5.69
CA GLY A 35 10.47 16.14 -5.18
C GLY A 35 11.04 14.75 -4.92
N GLN A 36 10.34 13.66 -5.27
CA GLN A 36 10.82 12.30 -5.04
C GLN A 36 11.86 11.87 -6.09
N THR A 37 13.07 11.55 -5.65
CA THR A 37 14.12 11.01 -6.52
C THR A 37 13.89 9.52 -6.81
N PRO A 38 14.40 8.96 -7.92
CA PRO A 38 14.33 7.52 -8.18
C PRO A 38 14.84 6.65 -7.02
N THR A 39 15.85 7.13 -6.28
CA THR A 39 16.39 6.47 -5.09
C THR A 39 15.36 6.39 -3.97
N GLN A 40 14.63 7.47 -3.70
CA GLN A 40 13.57 7.48 -2.68
C GLN A 40 12.41 6.55 -3.05
N PHE A 41 12.09 6.44 -4.34
CA PHE A 41 11.07 5.51 -4.82
C PHE A 41 11.49 4.04 -4.69
N ILE A 42 12.75 3.72 -5.01
CA ILE A 42 13.31 2.38 -4.79
C ILE A 42 13.31 2.05 -3.30
N GLN A 43 13.71 3.01 -2.46
CA GLN A 43 13.72 2.85 -1.02
C GLN A 43 12.31 2.59 -0.46
N LEU A 44 11.30 3.33 -0.93
CA LEU A 44 9.89 3.09 -0.59
C LEU A 44 9.46 1.64 -0.87
N LYS A 45 9.81 1.10 -2.04
CA LYS A 45 9.47 -0.28 -2.40
C LYS A 45 10.16 -1.31 -1.50
N ASN A 46 11.38 -1.02 -1.08
CA ASN A 46 12.13 -1.90 -0.17
C ASN A 46 11.59 -1.84 1.27
N GLU A 47 11.18 -0.65 1.72
CA GLU A 47 10.70 -0.41 3.08
C GLU A 47 9.22 -0.76 3.26
N CYS A 48 8.45 -0.80 2.17
CA CYS A 48 7.02 -1.15 2.19
C CYS A 48 6.68 -2.27 1.19
N PRO A 49 7.00 -3.54 1.51
CA PRO A 49 6.57 -4.69 0.71
C PRO A 49 5.05 -4.73 0.50
N GLU A 50 4.27 -4.32 1.50
CA GLU A 50 2.82 -4.25 1.36
C GLU A 50 2.37 -3.24 0.30
N CYS A 51 3.05 -2.10 0.16
CA CYS A 51 2.74 -1.11 -0.89
C CYS A 51 2.91 -1.73 -2.29
N VAL A 52 3.93 -2.58 -2.47
CA VAL A 52 4.14 -3.34 -3.71
C VAL A 52 3.02 -4.37 -3.91
N MET A 53 2.53 -5.01 -2.85
CA MET A 53 1.39 -5.94 -2.93
C MET A 53 0.09 -5.22 -3.33
N VAL A 54 -0.21 -4.05 -2.75
CA VAL A 54 -1.36 -3.22 -3.15
C VAL A 54 -1.25 -2.85 -4.64
N ALA A 55 -0.09 -2.39 -5.09
CA ALA A 55 0.13 -2.07 -6.49
C ALA A 55 -0.02 -3.28 -7.41
N THR A 56 0.44 -4.45 -6.98
CA THR A 56 0.28 -5.71 -7.72
C THR A 56 -1.19 -6.09 -7.87
N ASP A 57 -2.01 -5.91 -6.83
CA ASP A 57 -3.45 -6.13 -6.89
C ASP A 57 -4.10 -5.22 -7.96
N VAL A 58 -3.75 -3.94 -7.99
CA VAL A 58 -4.30 -2.98 -8.97
C VAL A 58 -3.83 -3.31 -10.39
N VAL A 59 -2.54 -3.61 -10.58
CA VAL A 59 -2.01 -4.07 -11.88
C VAL A 59 -2.79 -5.29 -12.38
N LYS A 60 -3.08 -6.24 -11.49
CA LYS A 60 -3.87 -7.42 -11.83
C LYS A 60 -5.29 -7.06 -12.25
N MET A 61 -5.99 -6.20 -11.51
CA MET A 61 -7.34 -5.75 -11.89
C MET A 61 -7.35 -5.04 -13.25
N ARG A 62 -6.36 -4.16 -13.50
CA ARG A 62 -6.18 -3.47 -14.79
C ARG A 62 -5.94 -4.47 -15.92
N SER A 63 -5.11 -5.47 -15.71
CA SER A 63 -4.81 -6.49 -16.71
C SER A 63 -6.00 -7.42 -16.97
N ASP A 64 -6.57 -8.01 -15.92
CA ASP A 64 -7.60 -9.05 -16.01
C ASP A 64 -8.92 -8.46 -16.54
N SER A 65 -9.34 -7.31 -16.02
CA SER A 65 -10.65 -6.72 -16.32
C SER A 65 -10.61 -5.66 -17.41
N CYS A 66 -9.56 -4.82 -17.45
CA CYS A 66 -9.48 -3.71 -18.40
C CYS A 66 -8.61 -4.00 -19.63
N LYS A 67 -7.88 -5.11 -19.66
CA LYS A 67 -6.88 -5.42 -20.69
C LYS A 67 -5.84 -4.31 -20.87
N GLN A 68 -5.59 -3.55 -19.82
CA GLN A 68 -4.63 -2.46 -19.79
C GLN A 68 -3.31 -2.97 -19.23
N GLN A 69 -2.20 -2.56 -19.85
CA GLN A 69 -0.86 -2.85 -19.34
C GLN A 69 -0.47 -1.73 -18.36
N ALA A 70 -0.24 -2.10 -17.11
CA ALA A 70 0.26 -1.20 -16.07
C ALA A 70 1.50 -1.82 -15.43
N SER A 71 2.49 -1.01 -15.06
CA SER A 71 3.60 -1.47 -14.24
C SER A 71 3.31 -1.17 -12.76
N ILE A 72 3.99 -1.89 -11.86
CA ILE A 72 3.94 -1.59 -10.43
C ILE A 72 4.34 -0.13 -10.20
N ASP A 73 5.37 0.35 -10.90
CA ASP A 73 5.92 1.68 -10.69
C ASP A 73 4.95 2.78 -11.16
N SER A 74 4.37 2.65 -12.35
CA SER A 74 3.35 3.60 -12.82
C SER A 74 2.11 3.58 -11.94
N THR A 75 1.75 2.42 -11.42
CA THR A 75 0.59 2.24 -10.52
C THR A 75 0.79 2.97 -9.20
N ILE A 76 1.96 2.81 -8.57
CA ILE A 76 2.26 3.48 -7.29
C ILE A 76 2.25 5.01 -7.45
N LEU A 77 2.78 5.50 -8.57
CA LEU A 77 2.97 6.94 -8.77
C LEU A 77 1.71 7.66 -9.25
N GLN A 78 0.82 6.98 -9.99
CA GLN A 78 -0.19 7.66 -10.80
C GLN A 78 -1.59 7.06 -10.71
N ASP A 79 -1.79 5.82 -10.23
CA ASP A 79 -3.11 5.19 -10.26
C ASP A 79 -3.96 5.60 -9.04
N PRO A 80 -5.10 6.30 -9.22
CA PRO A 80 -5.98 6.68 -8.11
C PRO A 80 -6.51 5.48 -7.32
N VAL A 81 -6.70 4.32 -7.97
CA VAL A 81 -7.18 3.10 -7.32
C VAL A 81 -6.14 2.56 -6.35
N TYR A 82 -4.86 2.67 -6.70
CA TYR A 82 -3.77 2.35 -5.78
C TYR A 82 -3.73 3.30 -4.58
N ALA A 83 -3.80 4.61 -4.82
CA ALA A 83 -3.79 5.60 -3.74
C ALA A 83 -4.93 5.34 -2.74
N TYR A 84 -6.13 5.03 -3.26
CA TYR A 84 -7.28 4.67 -2.43
C TYR A 84 -7.05 3.40 -1.61
N LEU A 85 -6.67 2.27 -2.22
CA LEU A 85 -6.45 1.02 -1.48
C LEU A 85 -5.29 1.14 -0.48
N ASN A 86 -4.20 1.81 -0.84
CA ASN A 86 -3.06 2.00 0.06
C ASN A 86 -3.42 2.92 1.24
N SER A 87 -4.31 3.89 1.06
CA SER A 87 -4.84 4.69 2.18
C SER A 87 -5.62 3.85 3.18
N ILE A 88 -6.44 2.89 2.70
CA ILE A 88 -7.16 1.96 3.59
C ILE A 88 -6.18 1.06 4.33
N ARG A 89 -5.17 0.52 3.63
CA ARG A 89 -4.10 -0.28 4.24
C ARG A 89 -3.41 0.47 5.39
N LEU A 90 -3.13 1.77 5.20
CA LEU A 90 -2.58 2.64 6.24
C LEU A 90 -3.52 2.79 7.44
N VAL A 91 -4.80 3.07 7.19
CA VAL A 91 -5.81 3.23 8.27
C VAL A 91 -5.92 1.95 9.12
N VAL A 92 -5.80 0.78 8.51
CA VAL A 92 -5.91 -0.51 9.22
C VAL A 92 -4.55 -1.12 9.57
N ALA A 93 -3.46 -0.35 9.53
CA ALA A 93 -2.11 -0.85 9.80
C ALA A 93 -1.97 -1.50 11.19
N GLY A 94 -2.58 -0.89 12.22
CA GLY A 94 -2.64 -1.47 13.58
C GLY A 94 -3.48 -2.76 13.67
N ASN A 95 -4.30 -3.04 12.66
CA ASN A 95 -5.21 -4.18 12.58
C ASN A 95 -4.81 -5.15 11.46
N GLY A 96 -3.51 -5.28 11.20
CA GLY A 96 -2.92 -6.22 10.24
C GLY A 96 -2.70 -5.65 8.84
N GLY A 97 -2.96 -4.36 8.60
CA GLY A 97 -2.60 -3.68 7.35
C GLY A 97 -3.16 -4.38 6.12
N TYR A 98 -2.27 -4.82 5.23
CA TYR A 98 -2.65 -5.56 4.02
C TYR A 98 -3.38 -6.88 4.33
N ALA A 99 -3.03 -7.56 5.41
CA ALA A 99 -3.66 -8.83 5.81
C ALA A 99 -4.98 -8.65 6.57
N SER A 100 -5.40 -7.40 6.83
CA SER A 100 -6.63 -7.12 7.57
C SER A 100 -7.87 -7.62 6.81
N PRO A 101 -8.88 -8.19 7.49
CA PRO A 101 -10.17 -8.46 6.88
C PRO A 101 -10.82 -7.21 6.27
N ILE A 102 -10.63 -6.04 6.88
CA ILE A 102 -11.17 -4.77 6.38
C ILE A 102 -10.52 -4.40 5.03
N TYR A 103 -9.19 -4.52 4.92
CA TYR A 103 -8.49 -4.30 3.65
C TYR A 103 -8.94 -5.33 2.60
N THR A 104 -9.09 -6.60 2.99
CA THR A 104 -9.58 -7.65 2.09
C THR A 104 -10.96 -7.32 1.52
N SER A 105 -11.91 -6.87 2.36
CA SER A 105 -13.23 -6.42 1.93
C SER A 105 -13.14 -5.19 1.02
N ALA A 106 -12.31 -4.19 1.37
CA ALA A 106 -12.10 -3.01 0.53
C ALA A 106 -11.59 -3.38 -0.87
N ARG A 107 -10.61 -4.29 -0.95
CA ARG A 107 -10.08 -4.80 -2.22
C ARG A 107 -11.15 -5.50 -3.05
N GLN A 108 -12.02 -6.29 -2.43
CA GLN A 108 -13.13 -6.96 -3.12
C GLN A 108 -14.16 -5.96 -3.66
N VAL A 109 -14.49 -4.93 -2.87
CA VAL A 109 -15.39 -3.84 -3.29
C VAL A 109 -14.80 -3.10 -4.48
N VAL A 110 -13.51 -2.72 -4.42
CA VAL A 110 -12.81 -2.11 -5.55
C VAL A 110 -12.84 -3.02 -6.78
N ALA A 111 -12.50 -4.30 -6.64
CA ALA A 111 -12.53 -5.25 -7.74
C ALA A 111 -13.94 -5.47 -8.36
N SER A 112 -15.02 -5.12 -7.64
CA SER A 112 -16.40 -5.27 -8.12
C SER A 112 -16.96 -4.00 -8.77
N ASN A 113 -16.30 -2.85 -8.62
CA ASN A 113 -16.78 -1.54 -9.07
C ASN A 113 -15.94 -0.94 -10.21
N ILE A 114 -15.30 -1.80 -11.00
CA ILE A 114 -14.32 -1.43 -12.01
C ILE A 114 -14.91 -0.45 -13.03
N ASN A 115 -14.24 0.68 -13.21
CA ASN A 115 -14.39 1.55 -14.37
C ASN A 115 -13.03 1.75 -15.04
N CYS A 116 -12.85 1.08 -16.18
CA CYS A 116 -11.59 1.08 -16.93
C CYS A 116 -11.29 2.40 -17.64
N SER A 117 -12.32 3.21 -17.91
CA SER A 117 -12.21 4.49 -18.61
C SER A 117 -12.01 5.67 -17.66
N ASP A 118 -12.46 5.54 -16.41
CA ASP A 118 -12.35 6.58 -15.40
C ASP A 118 -12.00 5.98 -14.03
N ALA A 119 -10.72 6.10 -13.66
CA ALA A 119 -10.20 5.60 -12.40
C ALA A 119 -10.75 6.37 -11.17
N ASN A 120 -11.12 7.65 -11.33
CA ASN A 120 -11.68 8.43 -10.23
C ASN A 120 -13.14 8.02 -9.97
N ASP A 121 -13.91 7.79 -11.03
CA ASP A 121 -15.26 7.22 -10.90
C ASP A 121 -15.22 5.81 -10.29
N TRP A 122 -14.26 4.97 -10.67
CA TRP A 122 -14.02 3.67 -10.03
C TRP A 122 -13.82 3.82 -8.51
N VAL A 123 -12.93 4.73 -8.09
CA VAL A 123 -12.71 5.02 -6.66
C VAL A 123 -13.99 5.54 -5.99
N ALA A 124 -14.71 6.48 -6.61
CA ALA A 124 -15.92 7.08 -6.03
C ALA A 124 -17.03 6.06 -5.78
N ARG A 125 -17.26 5.14 -6.73
CA ARG A 125 -18.21 4.02 -6.55
C ARG A 125 -17.79 3.11 -5.41
N SER A 126 -16.52 2.74 -5.38
CA SER A 126 -15.96 1.88 -4.34
C SER A 126 -16.08 2.51 -2.95
N LYS A 127 -15.79 3.80 -2.83
CA LYS A 127 -15.95 4.57 -1.60
C LYS A 127 -17.41 4.63 -1.16
N THR A 128 -18.34 4.86 -2.08
CA THR A 128 -19.78 4.88 -1.76
C THR A 128 -20.23 3.56 -1.14
N VAL A 129 -19.80 2.43 -1.70
CA VAL A 129 -20.12 1.10 -1.16
C VAL A 129 -19.47 0.89 0.22
N MET A 130 -18.19 1.24 0.38
CA MET A 130 -17.50 1.14 1.66
C MET A 130 -18.16 2.00 2.74
N ASP A 131 -18.45 3.27 2.45
CA ASP A 131 -19.12 4.20 3.36
C ASP A 131 -20.48 3.65 3.78
N ASN A 132 -21.26 3.05 2.87
CA ASN A 132 -22.56 2.46 3.21
C ASN A 132 -22.45 1.12 3.96
N THR A 133 -21.35 0.38 3.78
CA THR A 133 -21.10 -0.89 4.47
C THR A 133 -20.66 -0.67 5.92
N PHE A 134 -19.87 0.37 6.17
CA PHE A 134 -19.29 0.67 7.48
C PHE A 134 -19.95 1.84 8.21
N LYS A 135 -20.95 2.50 7.60
CA LYS A 135 -21.89 3.36 8.33
C LYS A 135 -22.63 2.52 9.37
N THR A 136 -22.20 2.66 10.61
CA THR A 136 -22.98 2.27 11.77
C THR A 136 -24.11 3.30 11.94
N PRO A 137 -25.36 2.87 12.23
CA PRO A 137 -26.44 3.79 12.62
C PRO A 137 -26.06 4.66 13.83
#